data_AF-A0A7C2KJU4-F1
#
_entry.id   AF-A0A7C2KJU4-F1
#
_cell.length_a   1.000
_cell.length_b   1.000
_cell.length_c   1.000
_cell.angle_alpha   90.00
_cell.angle_beta   90.00
_cell.angle_gamma   90.00
#
_symmetry.space_group_name_H-M   'P 1'
#
loop_
_entity.id
_entity.type
_entity.pdbx_description
1 polymer ?
#
loop_
_entity_poly.entity_id
_entity_poly.type
_entity_poly.pdbx_seq_one_letter_code
_entity_poly.pdbx_strand_id
1 'polypeptide(L)'
;MSIETPKNWWKPLNKEERIWLYIVGVWAVILTIMMPYGHTRDHNISNETWKTTTKAYTAVSKAFIKKYKIGEDERGVPIVDARNIPEGKRGADIFLIATRAWQFKPHFILKKDKKYRIHMSSDFYEHGFSLQPMNLNYQILPNRDFVVTMTPKQSGKFMIVCNEYCGPGHHNMFTTLEVKE
;
A
#
# COMPACT_ATOMS: atom_id res chain seq x y z
N MET A 1 -42.03 -6.54 17.85
CA MET A 1 -41.41 -5.49 17.04
C MET A 1 -42.12 -5.51 15.69
N SER A 2 -43.07 -4.61 15.44
CA SER A 2 -43.80 -4.59 14.17
C SER A 2 -42.99 -3.86 13.10
N ILE A 3 -43.01 -4.39 11.88
CA ILE A 3 -42.46 -3.73 10.70
C ILE A 3 -43.58 -2.87 10.11
N GLU A 4 -43.88 -1.77 10.78
CA GLU A 4 -44.85 -0.78 10.28
C GLU A 4 -44.18 0.59 10.22
N THR A 5 -44.46 1.34 9.14
CA THR A 5 -44.00 2.70 8.98
C THR A 5 -44.84 3.62 9.88
N PRO A 6 -44.22 4.33 10.85
CA PRO A 6 -44.97 5.17 11.77
C PRO A 6 -45.66 6.31 11.02
N LYS A 7 -46.99 6.43 11.17
CA LYS A 7 -47.83 7.34 10.36
C LYS A 7 -47.58 8.85 10.58
N ASN A 8 -46.83 9.27 11.59
CA ASN A 8 -46.53 10.68 11.91
C ASN A 8 -45.14 10.85 12.56
N TRP A 9 -44.12 10.19 11.99
CA TRP A 9 -42.79 10.12 12.60
C TRP A 9 -41.98 11.42 12.50
N TRP A 10 -42.32 12.28 11.55
CA TRP A 10 -41.57 13.51 11.30
C TRP A 10 -42.26 14.73 11.93
N LYS A 11 -41.48 15.52 12.66
CA LYS A 11 -41.85 16.83 13.21
C LYS A 11 -40.89 17.89 12.67
N PRO A 12 -41.31 19.16 12.49
CA PRO A 12 -40.42 20.22 12.07
C PRO A 12 -39.30 20.42 13.10
N LEU A 13 -38.09 20.69 12.60
CA LEU A 13 -36.91 20.87 13.42
C LEU A 13 -37.05 22.09 14.34
N ASN A 14 -36.73 21.92 15.62
CA ASN A 14 -36.65 23.03 16.56
C ASN A 14 -35.44 23.94 16.24
N LYS A 15 -35.27 25.03 17.00
CA LYS A 15 -34.22 26.03 16.73
C LYS A 15 -32.84 25.43 16.93
N GLU A 16 -32.68 24.62 17.95
CA GLU A 16 -31.44 23.97 18.37
C GLU A 16 -30.97 22.96 17.32
N GLU A 17 -31.86 22.09 16.85
CA GLU A 17 -31.60 21.13 15.78
C GLU A 17 -31.23 21.83 14.47
N ARG A 18 -31.90 22.94 14.15
CA ARG A 18 -31.58 23.73 12.96
C ARG A 18 -30.19 24.36 13.05
N ILE A 19 -29.84 24.93 14.20
CA ILE A 19 -28.49 25.48 14.46
C ILE A 19 -27.45 24.37 14.33
N TRP A 20 -27.70 23.20 14.91
CA TRP A 20 -26.80 22.05 14.80
C TRP A 20 -26.59 21.62 13.35
N LEU A 21 -27.65 21.54 12.55
CA LEU A 21 -27.54 21.21 11.12
C LEU A 21 -26.72 22.25 10.35
N TYR A 22 -26.85 23.54 10.67
CA TYR A 22 -25.99 24.55 10.06
C TYR A 22 -24.53 24.37 10.44
N ILE A 23 -24.23 24.10 11.72
CA ILE A 23 -22.86 23.83 12.18
C ILE A 23 -22.28 22.62 11.46
N VAL A 24 -23.01 21.51 11.41
CA VAL A 24 -22.59 20.28 10.70
C VAL A 24 -22.43 20.54 9.20
N GLY A 25 -23.35 21.28 8.58
CA GLY A 25 -23.28 21.61 7.15
C GLY A 25 -22.06 22.48 6.82
N VAL A 26 -21.81 23.53 7.60
CA VAL A 26 -20.63 24.38 7.45
C VAL A 26 -19.35 23.56 7.67
N TRP A 27 -19.32 22.73 8.71
CA TRP A 27 -18.15 21.87 8.98
C TRP A 27 -17.90 20.86 7.87
N ALA A 28 -18.95 20.25 7.31
CA ALA A 28 -18.84 19.34 6.18
C ALA A 28 -18.27 20.05 4.94
N VAL A 29 -18.70 21.29 4.66
CA VAL A 29 -18.12 22.10 3.58
C VAL A 29 -16.64 22.41 3.82
N ILE A 30 -16.26 22.78 5.05
CA ILE A 30 -14.85 23.00 5.41
C ILE A 30 -14.02 21.75 5.15
N LEU A 31 -14.43 20.59 5.66
CA LEU A 31 -13.73 19.33 5.45
C LEU A 31 -13.67 18.93 3.96
N THR A 32 -14.73 19.23 3.19
CA THR A 32 -14.77 18.98 1.75
C THR A 32 -13.74 19.83 1.00
N ILE A 33 -13.55 21.09 1.39
CA ILE A 33 -12.57 22.00 0.78
C ILE A 33 -11.13 21.63 1.15
N MET A 34 -10.91 21.06 2.35
CA MET A 34 -9.59 20.59 2.76
C MET A 34 -9.06 19.45 1.87
N MET A 35 -9.93 18.63 1.26
CA MET A 35 -9.51 17.52 0.39
C MET A 35 -8.82 17.98 -0.91
N PRO A 36 -9.41 18.88 -1.75
CA PRO A 36 -8.70 19.47 -2.89
C PRO A 36 -7.42 20.21 -2.50
N TYR A 37 -7.42 20.93 -1.38
CA TYR A 37 -6.20 21.58 -0.87
C TYR A 37 -5.11 20.56 -0.54
N GLY A 38 -5.49 19.39 -0.02
CA GLY A 38 -4.58 18.28 0.18
C GLY A 38 -3.84 17.90 -1.11
N HIS A 39 -4.54 17.79 -2.25
CA HIS A 39 -3.99 17.32 -3.53
C HIS A 39 -2.89 18.23 -4.12
N THR A 40 -2.73 19.46 -3.63
CA THR A 40 -1.65 20.35 -4.06
C THR A 40 -0.30 20.03 -3.42
N ARG A 41 -0.26 19.06 -2.49
CA ARG A 41 0.97 18.60 -1.82
C ARG A 41 1.49 17.32 -2.46
N ASP A 42 2.75 17.01 -2.21
CA ASP A 42 3.36 15.76 -2.66
C ASP A 42 2.74 14.56 -1.93
N HIS A 43 1.97 13.76 -2.68
CA HIS A 43 1.43 12.49 -2.20
C HIS A 43 2.21 11.32 -2.80
N ASN A 44 2.44 10.31 -1.99
CA ASN A 44 2.96 9.03 -2.46
C ASN A 44 1.81 8.20 -3.06
N ILE A 45 1.04 8.70 -4.03
CA ILE A 45 -0.01 7.92 -4.71
C ILE A 45 0.46 7.64 -6.13
N SER A 46 0.49 6.37 -6.52
CA SER A 46 0.77 6.01 -7.90
C SER A 46 -0.49 5.86 -8.72
N ASN A 47 -0.44 6.38 -9.95
CA ASN A 47 -1.52 6.25 -10.93
C ASN A 47 -1.23 5.15 -11.96
N GLU A 48 -0.15 4.39 -11.78
CA GLU A 48 0.31 3.37 -12.73
C GLU A 48 -0.13 1.98 -12.26
N THR A 49 -1.04 1.37 -13.03
CA THR A 49 -1.52 0.01 -12.80
C THR A 49 -1.63 -0.75 -14.11
N TRP A 50 -1.23 -2.02 -14.10
CA TRP A 50 -1.25 -2.89 -15.27
C TRP A 50 -2.06 -4.16 -15.00
N LYS A 51 -2.68 -4.70 -16.05
CA LYS A 51 -3.28 -6.04 -15.98
C LYS A 51 -2.18 -7.07 -16.14
N THR A 52 -2.15 -8.06 -15.26
CA THR A 52 -1.21 -9.19 -15.30
C THR A 52 -1.92 -10.47 -14.90
N THR A 53 -1.22 -11.59 -14.93
CA THR A 53 -1.69 -12.86 -14.34
C THR A 53 -0.82 -13.21 -13.14
N THR A 54 -1.38 -13.86 -12.13
CA THR A 54 -0.63 -14.30 -10.95
C THR A 54 0.58 -15.17 -11.34
N LYS A 55 0.43 -16.04 -12.34
CA LYS A 55 1.51 -16.90 -12.87
C LYS A 55 2.63 -16.07 -13.50
N ALA A 56 2.31 -15.12 -14.37
CA ALA A 56 3.30 -14.29 -15.05
C ALA A 56 4.08 -13.44 -14.04
N TYR A 57 3.37 -12.76 -13.14
CA TYR A 57 4.00 -11.92 -12.12
C TYR A 57 4.88 -12.73 -11.15
N THR A 58 4.42 -13.93 -10.76
CA THR A 58 5.22 -14.84 -9.93
C THR A 58 6.51 -15.26 -10.64
N ALA A 59 6.45 -15.54 -11.94
CA ALA A 59 7.63 -15.91 -12.73
C ALA A 59 8.65 -14.75 -12.78
N VAL A 60 8.18 -13.53 -13.06
CA VAL A 60 9.02 -12.32 -13.08
C VAL A 60 9.64 -12.06 -11.71
N SER A 61 8.83 -12.10 -10.65
CA SER A 61 9.31 -11.88 -9.27
C SER A 61 10.35 -12.92 -8.85
N LYS A 62 10.15 -14.19 -9.19
CA LYS A 62 11.13 -15.25 -8.92
C LYS A 62 12.43 -15.06 -9.71
N ALA A 63 12.35 -14.67 -10.98
CA ALA A 63 13.52 -14.38 -11.80
C ALA A 63 14.31 -13.17 -11.26
N PHE A 64 13.59 -12.12 -10.85
CA PHE A 64 14.16 -10.94 -10.19
C PHE A 64 14.90 -11.32 -8.91
N ILE A 65 14.23 -12.05 -8.00
CA ILE A 65 14.82 -12.51 -6.75
C ILE A 65 16.05 -13.37 -7.04
N LYS A 66 15.97 -14.35 -7.95
CA LYS A 66 17.12 -15.21 -8.29
C LYS A 66 18.33 -14.41 -8.77
N LYS A 67 18.13 -13.31 -9.49
CA LYS A 67 19.20 -12.49 -10.06
C LYS A 67 19.90 -11.61 -9.02
N TYR A 68 19.16 -11.04 -8.07
CA TYR A 68 19.68 -10.03 -7.14
C TYR A 68 19.68 -10.47 -5.67
N LYS A 69 19.39 -11.75 -5.40
CA LYS A 69 19.46 -12.32 -4.06
C LYS A 69 20.90 -12.31 -3.55
N ILE A 70 21.07 -11.74 -2.36
CA ILE A 70 22.34 -11.74 -1.63
C ILE A 70 22.34 -12.70 -0.43
N GLY A 71 21.16 -13.13 0.02
CA GLY A 71 21.00 -14.00 1.19
C GLY A 71 19.53 -14.27 1.50
N GLU A 72 19.28 -14.84 2.67
CA GLU A 72 17.95 -15.01 3.26
C GLU A 72 17.95 -14.48 4.69
N ASP A 73 16.80 -13.99 5.15
CA ASP A 73 16.61 -13.63 6.55
C ASP A 73 16.32 -14.85 7.43
N GLU A 74 16.19 -14.65 8.73
CA GLU A 74 15.90 -15.69 9.73
C GLU A 74 14.58 -16.45 9.45
N ARG A 75 13.69 -15.87 8.63
CA ARG A 75 12.37 -16.42 8.26
C ARG A 75 12.38 -17.05 6.87
N GLY A 76 13.56 -17.16 6.23
CA GLY A 76 13.72 -17.70 4.87
C GLY A 76 13.19 -16.77 3.77
N VAL A 77 13.00 -15.48 4.05
CA VAL A 77 12.65 -14.48 3.04
C VAL A 77 13.94 -14.06 2.32
N PRO A 78 13.98 -14.10 0.98
CA PRO A 78 15.16 -13.68 0.24
C PRO A 78 15.43 -12.19 0.44
N ILE A 79 16.70 -11.86 0.66
CA ILE A 79 17.18 -10.48 0.77
C ILE A 79 17.73 -10.06 -0.59
N VAL A 80 17.24 -8.93 -1.10
CA VAL A 80 17.65 -8.35 -2.38
C VAL A 80 18.27 -6.98 -2.17
N ASP A 81 19.51 -6.82 -2.62
CA ASP A 81 20.20 -5.53 -2.64
C ASP A 81 19.89 -4.77 -3.93
N ALA A 82 18.96 -3.82 -3.84
CA ALA A 82 18.53 -3.01 -4.98
C ALA A 82 19.42 -1.76 -5.17
N ARG A 83 20.46 -1.55 -4.37
CA ARG A 83 21.35 -0.38 -4.49
C ARG A 83 22.13 -0.41 -5.80
N ASN A 84 22.46 -1.59 -6.31
CA ASN A 84 23.23 -1.79 -7.55
C ASN A 84 22.37 -1.83 -8.82
N ILE A 85 21.04 -1.78 -8.71
CA ILE A 85 20.14 -1.81 -9.88
C ILE A 85 20.17 -0.42 -10.56
N PRO A 86 20.53 -0.28 -11.85
CA PRO A 86 20.65 1.04 -12.48
C PRO A 86 19.33 1.82 -12.43
N GLU A 87 19.35 3.13 -12.18
CA GLU A 87 18.14 3.97 -12.20
C GLU A 87 17.68 4.26 -13.66
N GLY A 88 16.37 4.34 -13.90
CA GLY A 88 15.80 4.92 -15.13
C GLY A 88 15.98 4.13 -16.43
N LYS A 89 16.66 2.97 -16.39
CA LYS A 89 16.77 2.07 -17.55
C LYS A 89 15.55 1.15 -17.62
N ARG A 90 15.09 0.78 -18.83
CA ARG A 90 14.11 -0.31 -19.00
C ARG A 90 14.65 -1.58 -18.31
N GLY A 91 13.92 -2.12 -17.34
CA GLY A 91 14.33 -3.27 -16.53
C GLY A 91 15.08 -2.94 -15.23
N ALA A 92 15.07 -1.67 -14.82
CA ALA A 92 15.53 -1.20 -13.50
C ALA A 92 14.52 -1.39 -12.36
N ASP A 93 13.32 -1.85 -12.69
CA ASP A 93 12.21 -1.94 -11.75
C ASP A 93 12.45 -3.07 -10.73
N ILE A 94 11.93 -2.88 -9.52
CA ILE A 94 12.01 -3.86 -8.45
C ILE A 94 10.63 -4.46 -8.18
N PHE A 95 10.59 -5.76 -7.86
CA PHE A 95 9.35 -6.52 -7.79
C PHE A 95 9.14 -7.05 -6.38
N LEU A 96 8.03 -6.67 -5.78
CA LEU A 96 7.52 -7.23 -4.54
C LEU A 96 6.34 -8.13 -4.84
N ILE A 97 6.31 -9.33 -4.26
CA ILE A 97 5.17 -10.24 -4.35
C ILE A 97 4.62 -10.55 -2.96
N ALA A 98 3.31 -10.39 -2.81
CA ALA A 98 2.57 -10.92 -1.68
C ALA A 98 2.16 -12.36 -2.01
N THR A 99 2.50 -13.29 -1.11
CA THR A 99 2.31 -14.72 -1.36
C THR A 99 1.25 -15.32 -0.44
N ARG A 100 0.55 -16.35 -0.91
CA ARG A 100 -0.39 -17.18 -0.14
C ARG A 100 0.18 -17.81 1.14
N ALA A 101 1.50 -17.80 1.31
CA ALA A 101 2.18 -18.27 2.53
C ALA A 101 2.29 -17.16 3.60
N TRP A 102 1.54 -16.05 3.47
CA TRP A 102 1.58 -14.90 4.37
C TRP A 102 2.97 -14.28 4.47
N GLN A 103 3.66 -14.17 3.33
CA GLN A 103 4.97 -13.57 3.23
C GLN A 103 5.02 -12.56 2.09
N PHE A 104 5.64 -11.42 2.36
CA PHE A 104 6.13 -10.51 1.34
C PHE A 104 7.54 -10.92 0.93
N LYS A 105 7.82 -10.94 -0.38
CA LYS A 105 9.16 -11.26 -0.90
C LYS A 105 9.54 -10.25 -1.99
N PRO A 106 10.79 -9.79 -2.04
CA PRO A 106 11.89 -9.97 -1.07
C PRO A 106 11.87 -8.96 0.09
N HIS A 107 12.80 -9.13 1.04
CA HIS A 107 13.29 -8.05 1.88
C HIS A 107 14.21 -7.16 1.03
N PHE A 108 13.89 -5.87 0.93
CA PHE A 108 14.67 -4.92 0.14
C PHE A 108 15.75 -4.18 0.92
N ILE A 109 16.92 -4.02 0.32
CA ILE A 109 17.91 -3.01 0.69
C ILE A 109 17.96 -1.95 -0.40
N LEU A 110 17.53 -0.73 -0.07
CA LEU A 110 17.47 0.43 -0.95
C LEU A 110 18.59 1.43 -0.62
N LYS A 111 18.88 2.32 -1.57
CA LYS A 111 19.78 3.46 -1.39
C LYS A 111 18.96 4.73 -1.18
N LYS A 112 19.37 5.54 -0.22
CA LYS A 112 18.80 6.86 0.02
C LYS A 112 18.98 7.76 -1.22
N ASP A 113 18.01 8.63 -1.44
CA ASP A 113 17.96 9.60 -2.54
C ASP A 113 17.97 9.02 -3.96
N LYS A 114 17.90 7.69 -4.09
CA LYS A 114 17.78 7.00 -5.37
C LYS A 114 16.31 6.72 -5.69
N LYS A 115 15.91 6.95 -6.94
CA LYS A 115 14.53 6.70 -7.37
C LYS A 115 14.32 5.21 -7.66
N TYR A 116 13.24 4.66 -7.12
CA TYR A 116 12.82 3.28 -7.32
C TYR A 116 11.41 3.22 -7.91
N ARG A 117 11.20 2.30 -8.84
CA ARG A 117 9.90 1.88 -9.34
C ARG A 117 9.62 0.48 -8.79
N ILE A 118 8.71 0.39 -7.83
CA ILE A 118 8.35 -0.85 -7.13
C ILE A 118 7.05 -1.36 -7.72
N HIS A 119 7.12 -2.52 -8.35
CA HIS A 119 5.98 -3.29 -8.81
C HIS A 119 5.49 -4.17 -7.66
N MET A 120 4.17 -4.25 -7.49
CA MET A 120 3.51 -5.00 -6.44
C MET A 120 2.34 -5.79 -7.01
N SER A 121 2.30 -7.09 -6.72
CA SER A 121 1.16 -7.94 -7.02
C SER A 121 1.05 -9.09 -6.02
N SER A 122 -0.10 -9.74 -6.02
CA SER A 122 -0.38 -10.93 -5.23
C SER A 122 -0.45 -12.18 -6.10
N ASP A 123 0.02 -13.31 -5.56
CA ASP A 123 -0.14 -14.61 -6.21
C ASP A 123 -1.51 -15.27 -5.93
N PHE A 124 -2.28 -14.77 -4.96
CA PHE A 124 -3.53 -15.41 -4.52
C PHE A 124 -4.59 -14.46 -3.96
N TYR A 125 -4.51 -14.09 -2.67
CA TYR A 125 -5.50 -13.25 -1.98
C TYR A 125 -5.24 -11.76 -2.21
N GLU A 126 -6.22 -10.93 -1.89
CA GLU A 126 -5.93 -9.52 -1.63
C GLU A 126 -5.04 -9.38 -0.38
N HIS A 127 -4.09 -8.45 -0.46
CA HIS A 127 -3.22 -8.09 0.66
C HIS A 127 -3.17 -6.58 0.82
N GLY A 128 -2.98 -6.14 2.05
CA GLY A 128 -2.68 -4.76 2.34
C GLY A 128 -1.16 -4.58 2.34
N PHE A 129 -0.68 -3.43 1.89
CA PHE A 129 0.70 -3.01 1.99
C PHE A 129 0.75 -1.77 2.85
N SER A 130 1.36 -1.85 4.02
CA SER A 130 1.57 -0.71 4.90
C SER A 130 3.05 -0.59 5.24
N LEU A 131 3.67 0.53 4.88
CA LEU A 131 5.09 0.77 5.16
C LEU A 131 5.26 1.61 6.44
N GLN A 132 5.57 0.96 7.55
CA GLN A 132 5.74 1.60 8.85
C GLN A 132 7.16 2.13 9.08
N PRO A 133 7.35 3.30 9.73
CA PRO A 133 6.33 4.16 10.35
C PRO A 133 5.73 5.22 9.41
N MET A 134 5.95 5.12 8.09
CA MET A 134 5.45 6.10 7.14
C MET A 134 3.95 5.91 6.89
N ASN A 135 3.24 6.99 6.52
CA ASN A 135 1.84 6.87 6.10
C ASN A 135 1.74 6.49 4.62
N LEU A 136 2.22 5.29 4.29
CA LEU A 136 2.15 4.73 2.95
C LEU A 136 1.35 3.42 3.00
N ASN A 137 0.20 3.41 2.34
CA ASN A 137 -0.74 2.31 2.41
C ASN A 137 -1.37 2.04 1.04
N TYR A 138 -1.32 0.78 0.58
CA TYR A 138 -1.90 0.34 -0.69
C TYR A 138 -2.58 -1.01 -0.58
N GLN A 139 -3.50 -1.29 -1.49
CA GLN A 139 -4.05 -2.63 -1.69
C GLN A 139 -3.31 -3.33 -2.83
N ILE A 140 -2.82 -4.53 -2.56
CA ILE A 140 -2.17 -5.42 -3.51
C ILE A 140 -3.19 -6.49 -3.92
N LEU A 141 -3.63 -6.40 -5.18
CA LEU A 141 -4.64 -7.28 -5.73
C LEU A 141 -4.02 -8.37 -6.62
N PRO A 142 -4.60 -9.58 -6.66
CA PRO A 142 -4.21 -10.59 -7.65
C PRO A 142 -4.59 -10.12 -9.07
N ASN A 143 -3.83 -10.58 -10.08
CA ASN A 143 -4.03 -10.25 -11.51
C ASN A 143 -3.94 -8.74 -11.85
N ARG A 144 -3.33 -7.95 -10.97
CA ARG A 144 -3.01 -6.54 -11.17
C ARG A 144 -1.59 -6.30 -10.70
N ASP A 145 -0.86 -5.50 -11.46
CA ASP A 145 0.46 -5.02 -11.09
C ASP A 145 0.34 -3.53 -10.74
N PHE A 146 0.60 -3.20 -9.48
CA PHE A 146 0.52 -1.85 -8.95
C PHE A 146 1.93 -1.28 -8.84
N VAL A 147 2.19 -0.16 -9.51
CA VAL A 147 3.56 0.37 -9.66
C VAL A 147 3.72 1.67 -8.91
N VAL A 148 4.54 1.66 -7.86
CA VAL A 148 4.84 2.84 -7.05
C VAL A 148 6.22 3.37 -7.36
N THR A 149 6.29 4.64 -7.74
CA THR A 149 7.57 5.35 -7.85
C THR A 149 7.84 6.10 -6.56
N MET A 150 8.91 5.74 -5.85
CA MET A 150 9.30 6.40 -4.60
C MET A 150 10.80 6.71 -4.57
N THR A 151 11.17 7.74 -3.81
CA THR A 151 12.56 8.09 -3.52
C THR A 151 12.73 8.09 -2.00
N PRO A 152 13.43 7.10 -1.41
CA PRO A 152 13.64 7.06 0.03
C PRO A 152 14.49 8.24 0.48
N LYS A 153 13.92 9.14 1.29
CA LYS A 153 14.62 10.35 1.80
C LYS A 153 15.27 10.16 3.16
N GLN A 154 14.96 9.06 3.84
CA GLN A 154 15.45 8.76 5.17
C GLN A 154 16.07 7.36 5.17
N SER A 155 17.29 7.24 5.68
CA SER A 155 17.93 5.96 5.95
C SER A 155 17.37 5.34 7.22
N GLY A 156 17.43 4.01 7.32
CA GLY A 156 16.90 3.27 8.44
C GLY A 156 16.19 1.98 8.03
N LYS A 157 15.61 1.30 9.02
CA LYS A 157 14.81 0.08 8.81
C LYS A 157 13.34 0.44 8.90
N PHE A 158 12.62 0.07 7.85
CA PHE A 158 11.17 0.19 7.72
C PHE A 158 10.57 -1.21 7.68
N MET A 159 9.30 -1.31 8.04
CA MET A 159 8.58 -2.57 8.04
C MET A 159 7.41 -2.50 7.07
N ILE A 160 7.32 -3.47 6.17
CA ILE A 160 6.14 -3.69 5.34
C ILE A 160 5.24 -4.67 6.08
N VAL A 161 4.01 -4.24 6.39
CA VAL A 161 3.02 -5.00 7.16
C VAL A 161 1.76 -5.19 6.34
N CYS A 162 1.14 -6.37 6.44
CA CYS A 162 -0.17 -6.62 5.86
C CYS A 162 -1.27 -6.08 6.78
N ASN A 163 -2.05 -5.12 6.31
CA ASN A 163 -3.17 -4.51 7.04
C ASN A 163 -4.56 -4.84 6.47
N GLU A 164 -4.62 -5.72 5.46
CA GLU A 164 -5.88 -6.29 4.95
C GLU A 164 -5.93 -7.78 5.31
N TYR A 165 -7.07 -8.26 5.81
CA TYR A 165 -7.19 -9.63 6.28
C TYR A 165 -7.05 -10.62 5.12
N CYS A 166 -6.02 -11.47 5.18
CA CYS A 166 -5.66 -12.39 4.10
C CYS A 166 -5.60 -13.86 4.53
N GLY A 167 -6.22 -14.20 5.67
CA GLY A 167 -6.31 -15.56 6.21
C GLY A 167 -5.50 -15.82 7.49
N PRO A 168 -5.36 -17.10 7.91
CA PRO A 168 -4.81 -17.47 9.22
C PRO A 168 -3.42 -16.89 9.58
N GLY A 169 -2.50 -16.78 8.63
CA GLY A 169 -1.16 -16.24 8.87
C GLY A 169 -1.06 -14.71 8.80
N HIS A 170 -2.18 -14.01 8.62
CA HIS A 170 -2.24 -12.54 8.42
C HIS A 170 -1.43 -11.76 9.47
N HIS A 171 -1.59 -12.08 10.75
CA HIS A 171 -0.93 -11.37 11.86
C HIS A 171 0.61 -11.49 11.84
N ASN A 172 1.17 -12.47 11.13
CA ASN A 172 2.61 -12.67 11.01
C ASN A 172 3.15 -12.23 9.63
N MET A 173 2.34 -11.56 8.82
CA MET A 173 2.71 -11.17 7.46
C MET A 173 3.42 -9.81 7.45
N PHE A 174 4.74 -9.86 7.53
CA PHE A 174 5.60 -8.69 7.42
C PHE A 174 6.92 -9.01 6.72
N THR A 175 7.58 -8.00 6.16
CA THR A 175 8.98 -8.05 5.74
C THR A 175 9.66 -6.72 6.02
N THR A 176 10.98 -6.68 5.90
CA THR A 176 11.77 -5.48 6.17
C THR A 176 12.10 -4.78 4.86
N LEU A 177 12.16 -3.45 4.92
CA LEU A 177 12.72 -2.59 3.90
C LEU A 177 13.80 -1.75 4.57
N GLU A 178 15.05 -1.98 4.23
CA GLU A 178 16.20 -1.25 4.77
C GLU A 178 16.66 -0.19 3.76
N VAL A 179 16.86 1.04 4.21
CA VAL A 179 17.42 2.13 3.40
C VAL A 179 18.80 2.47 3.95
N LYS A 180 19.82 2.31 3.12
CA LYS A 180 21.21 2.69 3.43
C LYS A 180 21.58 3.96 2.67
N GLU A 181 22.60 4.67 3.17
CA GLU A 181 23.19 5.83 2.48
C GLU A 181 23.79 5.42 1.11
#